data_AF-K1M2Y6-F1
#
_entry.id   AF-K1M2Y6-F1
#
_cell.length_a   1.000
_cell.length_b   1.000
_cell.length_c   1.000
_cell.angle_alpha   90.00
_cell.angle_beta   90.00
_cell.angle_gamma   90.00
#
_symmetry.space_group_name_H-M   'P 1'
#
loop_
_entity.id
_entity.type
_entity.pdbx_description
1 polymer ?
#
loop_
_entity_poly.entity_id
_entity_poly.type
_entity_poly.pdbx_seq_one_letter_code
_entity_poly.pdbx_strand_id
1 'polypeptide(L)'
;MYRLISSNHCPFCAEMAGKYPKDFKFWGWHPHCRCTTIPILKSWEQMDEDNERLILGQPIPESPERILLPKESFRNWVRDNKDKIERAKVKPFFIQNNEKYLMEKGGGSEIKPKIKNYKHLANKKQPPVFFSDITGGLIANAIKLINQQKDNFQKVSILKEITQMRDFKPIRNLSNNKNTIYGFNIKQYDEILKQKEMPKNIVIAQKLLQNKYDVYLLPNVSGVKSADFIATKSGKLFYFEAKTINGQSTIKQRLIEASTQSDRVILDIVGIDNGRDIADNIKWFFENNNSVKEVVLFKKSRLISVTNRKVGSRNFIKDFKKEWGRKK
;
A
#
# COMPACT_ATOMS: atom_id res chain seq x y z
N MET A 1 6.69 -0.31 -24.07
CA MET A 1 7.19 1.06 -23.82
C MET A 1 7.43 1.72 -25.18
N TYR A 2 7.91 2.96 -25.27
CA TYR A 2 8.25 3.54 -26.56
C TYR A 2 9.46 4.47 -26.47
N ARG A 3 10.11 4.73 -27.62
CA ARG A 3 11.19 5.70 -27.78
C ARG A 3 10.64 6.94 -28.47
N LEU A 4 10.78 8.10 -27.83
CA LEU A 4 10.52 9.41 -28.41
C LEU A 4 11.77 9.91 -29.13
N ILE A 5 11.61 10.26 -30.39
CA ILE A 5 12.64 10.76 -31.28
C ILE A 5 12.36 12.23 -31.57
N SER A 6 13.35 13.07 -31.27
CA SER A 6 13.33 14.47 -31.63
C SER A 6 13.83 14.64 -33.06
N SER A 7 13.15 15.48 -33.84
CA SER A 7 13.64 15.95 -35.13
C SER A 7 14.65 17.12 -34.97
N ASN A 8 15.13 17.37 -33.75
CA ASN A 8 16.03 18.46 -33.35
C ASN A 8 15.56 19.87 -33.74
N HIS A 9 14.26 20.04 -33.97
CA HIS A 9 13.68 21.34 -34.35
C HIS A 9 13.66 22.36 -33.20
N CYS A 10 13.86 21.94 -31.95
CA CYS A 10 14.10 22.84 -30.83
C CYS A 10 14.93 22.15 -29.71
N PRO A 11 15.65 22.92 -28.87
CA PRO A 11 16.48 22.38 -27.80
C PRO A 11 15.68 21.57 -26.77
N PHE A 12 14.46 22.03 -26.44
CA PHE A 12 13.58 21.32 -25.50
C PHE A 12 13.22 19.91 -25.99
N CYS A 13 12.83 19.79 -27.26
CA CYS A 13 12.52 18.49 -27.85
C CYS A 13 13.72 17.54 -27.86
N ALA A 14 14.92 18.06 -28.13
CA ALA A 14 16.16 17.28 -28.10
C ALA A 14 16.45 16.75 -26.68
N GLU A 15 16.29 17.58 -25.65
CA GLU A 15 16.50 17.21 -24.26
C GLU A 15 15.47 16.16 -23.76
N MET A 16 14.23 16.29 -24.23
CA MET A 16 13.12 15.40 -23.90
C MET A 16 13.11 14.09 -24.71
N ALA A 17 13.99 13.91 -25.69
CA ALA A 17 14.11 12.66 -26.43
C ALA A 17 14.63 11.51 -25.55
N GLY A 18 14.10 10.31 -25.77
CA GLY A 18 14.45 9.13 -24.97
C GLY A 18 13.36 8.08 -24.87
N LYS A 19 13.49 7.15 -23.92
CA LYS A 19 12.50 6.09 -23.69
C LYS A 19 11.48 6.52 -22.63
N TYR A 20 10.21 6.18 -22.84
CA TYR A 20 9.10 6.56 -21.96
C TYR A 20 8.24 5.34 -21.57
N PRO A 21 7.57 5.38 -20.40
CA PRO A 21 6.61 4.36 -19.99
C PRO A 21 5.51 4.15 -21.04
N LYS A 22 4.96 2.94 -21.12
CA LYS A 22 3.87 2.61 -22.07
C LYS A 22 2.65 3.52 -21.88
N ASP A 23 2.43 3.95 -20.65
CA ASP A 23 1.28 4.71 -20.20
C ASP A 23 1.54 6.22 -20.10
N PHE A 24 2.67 6.72 -20.60
CA PHE A 24 2.89 8.14 -20.86
C PHE A 24 2.23 8.51 -22.19
N LYS A 25 1.42 9.57 -22.19
CA LYS A 25 0.70 10.04 -23.37
C LYS A 25 1.47 11.19 -24.01
N PHE A 26 2.16 10.92 -25.11
CA PHE A 26 2.85 11.96 -25.89
C PHE A 26 2.01 12.39 -27.09
N TRP A 27 1.58 13.65 -27.12
CA TRP A 27 0.83 14.28 -28.22
C TRP A 27 1.62 15.39 -28.91
N GLY A 28 2.80 15.72 -28.36
CA GLY A 28 3.57 16.92 -28.71
C GLY A 28 3.97 17.68 -27.45
N TRP A 29 5.18 18.23 -27.45
CA TRP A 29 5.71 19.05 -26.35
C TRP A 29 5.20 20.49 -26.38
N HIS A 30 4.90 21.00 -27.57
CA HIS A 30 4.46 22.37 -27.82
C HIS A 30 3.64 22.40 -29.12
N PRO A 31 2.96 23.52 -29.44
CA PRO A 31 2.31 23.69 -30.73
C PRO A 31 3.26 23.40 -31.90
N HIS A 32 2.77 22.72 -32.93
CA HIS A 32 3.53 22.31 -34.11
C HIS A 32 4.78 21.44 -33.82
N CYS A 33 4.77 20.67 -32.73
CA CYS A 33 5.83 19.72 -32.42
C CYS A 33 5.94 18.64 -33.52
N ARG A 34 7.16 18.41 -34.02
CA ARG A 34 7.46 17.43 -35.09
C ARG A 34 8.15 16.15 -34.58
N CYS A 35 8.07 15.87 -33.28
CA CYS A 35 8.66 14.67 -32.69
C CYS A 35 7.76 13.45 -32.89
N THR A 36 8.38 12.27 -32.99
CA THR A 36 7.68 11.01 -33.26
C THR A 36 8.01 9.97 -32.19
N THR A 37 7.11 9.02 -31.96
CA THR A 37 7.30 7.89 -31.04
C THR A 37 7.37 6.58 -31.79
N ILE A 38 8.38 5.75 -31.48
CA ILE A 38 8.52 4.39 -31.99
C ILE A 38 8.25 3.41 -30.84
N PRO A 39 7.29 2.48 -30.97
CA PRO A 39 7.05 1.47 -29.95
C PRO A 39 8.29 0.58 -29.78
N ILE A 40 8.61 0.24 -28.54
CA ILE A 40 9.63 -0.78 -28.24
C ILE A 40 8.88 -2.04 -27.82
N LEU A 41 9.04 -3.07 -28.64
CA LEU A 41 8.43 -4.39 -28.48
C LEU A 41 9.33 -5.29 -27.59
N LYS A 42 8.76 -6.40 -27.14
CA LYS A 42 9.51 -7.52 -26.54
C LYS A 42 10.43 -8.15 -27.61
N SER A 43 11.42 -8.94 -27.19
CA SER A 43 12.16 -9.76 -28.15
C SER A 43 11.26 -10.86 -28.73
N TRP A 44 11.66 -11.46 -29.84
CA TRP A 44 10.88 -12.55 -30.45
C TRP A 44 10.72 -13.74 -29.49
N GLU A 45 11.79 -14.11 -28.79
CA GLU A 45 11.79 -15.19 -27.81
C GLU A 45 10.81 -14.92 -26.66
N GLN A 46 10.80 -13.68 -26.14
CA GLN A 46 9.87 -13.27 -25.09
C GLN A 46 8.41 -13.25 -25.57
N MET A 47 8.19 -12.97 -26.86
CA MET A 47 6.84 -13.00 -27.46
C MET A 47 6.38 -14.43 -27.72
N ASP A 48 7.29 -15.34 -28.07
CA ASP A 48 6.98 -16.76 -28.22
C ASP A 48 6.63 -17.40 -26.88
N GLU A 49 7.39 -17.11 -25.82
CA GLU A 49 7.04 -17.53 -24.44
C GLU A 49 5.69 -16.97 -23.99
N ASP A 50 5.38 -15.70 -24.32
CA ASP A 50 4.08 -15.11 -24.05
C ASP A 50 2.95 -15.83 -24.81
N ASN A 51 3.19 -16.21 -26.07
CA ASN A 51 2.24 -16.92 -26.92
C ASN A 51 1.97 -18.33 -26.38
N GLU A 52 3.01 -19.05 -25.96
CA GLU A 52 2.86 -20.34 -25.28
C GLU A 52 2.03 -20.23 -24.01
N ARG A 53 2.31 -19.21 -23.18
CA ARG A 53 1.50 -18.92 -21.98
C ARG A 53 0.04 -18.63 -22.32
N LEU A 54 -0.22 -17.85 -23.38
CA LEU A 54 -1.57 -17.55 -23.83
C LEU A 54 -2.32 -18.82 -24.26
N ILE A 55 -1.67 -19.70 -25.02
CA ILE A 55 -2.23 -21.00 -25.44
C ILE A 55 -2.58 -21.86 -24.22
N LEU A 56 -1.73 -21.83 -23.18
CA LEU A 56 -1.93 -22.54 -21.92
C LEU A 56 -2.89 -21.84 -20.94
N GLY A 57 -3.49 -20.70 -21.32
CA GLY A 57 -4.39 -19.93 -20.45
C GLY A 57 -3.70 -19.26 -19.26
N GLN A 58 -2.38 -19.11 -19.31
CA GLN A 58 -1.56 -18.49 -18.26
C GLN A 58 -1.43 -16.98 -18.46
N PRO A 59 -1.25 -16.19 -17.38
CA PRO A 59 -1.07 -14.76 -17.49
C PRO A 59 0.29 -14.40 -18.10
N ILE A 60 0.28 -13.39 -18.98
CA ILE A 60 1.50 -12.81 -19.56
C ILE A 60 2.22 -11.94 -18.52
N PRO A 61 3.50 -12.21 -18.21
CA PRO A 61 4.29 -11.36 -17.34
C PRO A 61 4.62 -10.04 -18.03
N GLU A 62 4.76 -8.98 -17.22
CA GLU A 62 5.29 -7.71 -17.74
C GLU A 62 6.73 -7.88 -18.20
N SER A 63 7.13 -7.14 -19.25
CA SER A 63 8.51 -7.18 -19.75
C SER A 63 9.50 -6.72 -18.67
N PRO A 64 10.61 -7.44 -18.46
CA PRO A 64 11.63 -7.06 -17.49
C PRO A 64 12.31 -5.72 -17.83
N GLU A 65 12.31 -5.33 -19.10
CA GLU A 65 12.82 -4.05 -19.60
C GLU A 65 11.81 -2.89 -19.46
N ARG A 66 10.66 -3.11 -18.82
CA ARG A 66 9.63 -2.10 -18.65
C ARG A 66 10.17 -0.85 -17.94
N ILE A 67 10.01 0.28 -18.61
CA ILE A 67 10.27 1.59 -18.02
C ILE A 67 9.03 2.04 -17.22
N LEU A 68 9.24 2.29 -15.93
CA LEU A 68 8.20 2.77 -15.02
C LEU A 68 8.11 4.29 -14.97
N LEU A 69 9.23 4.99 -15.22
CA LEU A 69 9.32 6.44 -15.11
C LEU A 69 9.77 7.13 -16.38
N PRO A 70 9.26 8.36 -16.64
CA PRO A 70 9.86 9.24 -17.63
C PRO A 70 11.33 9.48 -17.32
N LYS A 71 12.11 9.87 -18.33
CA LYS A 71 13.52 10.21 -18.19
C LYS A 71 13.74 11.32 -17.14
N GLU A 72 14.94 11.36 -16.56
CA GLU A 72 15.31 12.33 -15.54
C GLU A 72 15.19 13.79 -16.01
N SER A 73 15.58 14.09 -17.26
CA SER A 73 15.44 15.44 -17.82
C SER A 73 14.00 15.95 -17.76
N PHE A 74 13.01 15.11 -18.09
CA PHE A 74 11.60 15.46 -17.95
C PHE A 74 11.22 15.76 -16.50
N ARG A 75 11.65 14.91 -15.55
CA ARG A 75 11.32 15.09 -14.13
C ARG A 75 11.96 16.36 -13.54
N ASN A 76 13.19 16.65 -13.93
CA ASN A 76 13.89 17.87 -13.52
C ASN A 76 13.19 19.09 -14.09
N TRP A 77 12.85 19.08 -15.38
CA TRP A 77 12.11 20.18 -16.00
C TRP A 77 10.77 20.44 -15.32
N VAL A 78 10.03 19.39 -14.95
CA VAL A 78 8.77 19.51 -14.20
C VAL A 78 9.01 20.14 -12.83
N ARG A 79 10.06 19.73 -12.12
CA ARG A 79 10.41 20.29 -10.80
C ARG A 79 10.77 21.77 -10.91
N ASP A 80 11.61 22.11 -11.87
CA ASP A 80 12.12 23.46 -12.07
C ASP A 80 11.04 24.44 -12.58
N ASN A 81 9.96 23.91 -13.19
CA ASN A 81 8.83 24.69 -13.69
C ASN A 81 7.54 24.50 -12.88
N LYS A 82 7.61 23.87 -11.70
CA LYS A 82 6.45 23.54 -10.86
C LYS A 82 5.55 24.75 -10.60
N ASP A 83 6.13 25.86 -10.14
CA ASP A 83 5.38 27.08 -9.82
C ASP A 83 4.71 27.71 -11.05
N LYS A 84 5.26 27.49 -12.25
CA LYS A 84 4.66 27.96 -13.51
C LYS A 84 3.52 27.04 -13.94
N ILE A 85 3.69 25.73 -13.77
CA ILE A 85 2.67 24.72 -14.09
C ILE A 85 1.45 24.88 -13.17
N GLU A 86 1.66 25.18 -11.89
CA GLU A 86 0.57 25.39 -10.92
C GLU A 86 -0.20 26.68 -11.19
N ARG A 87 0.49 27.75 -11.63
CA ARG A 87 -0.14 29.05 -11.96
C ARG A 87 -0.73 29.13 -13.37
N ALA A 88 -0.43 28.19 -14.25
CA ALA A 88 -0.89 28.23 -15.64
C ALA A 88 -2.42 28.00 -15.73
N LYS A 89 -3.14 28.97 -16.31
CA LYS A 89 -4.59 28.84 -16.59
C LYS A 89 -4.90 27.69 -17.55
N VAL A 90 -4.03 27.48 -18.53
CA VAL A 90 -4.13 26.39 -19.50
C VAL A 90 -2.79 25.65 -19.51
N LYS A 91 -2.80 24.39 -19.07
CA LYS A 91 -1.63 23.53 -19.05
C LYS A 91 -1.36 22.92 -20.43
N PRO A 92 -0.12 22.69 -20.85
CA PRO A 92 0.18 21.93 -22.06
C PRO A 92 -0.42 20.51 -22.03
N PHE A 93 -0.76 19.93 -23.18
CA PHE A 93 -1.38 18.58 -23.25
C PHE A 93 -0.53 17.48 -22.61
N PHE A 94 0.79 17.53 -22.78
CA PHE A 94 1.68 16.56 -22.16
C PHE A 94 1.73 16.69 -20.63
N ILE A 95 1.28 17.81 -20.05
CA ILE A 95 1.13 18.00 -18.61
C ILE A 95 -0.24 17.44 -18.19
N GLN A 96 -1.32 17.86 -18.85
CA GLN A 96 -2.69 17.42 -18.56
C GLN A 96 -2.86 15.89 -18.63
N ASN A 97 -2.28 15.26 -19.65
CA ASN A 97 -2.47 13.83 -19.91
C ASN A 97 -1.57 12.93 -19.05
N ASN A 98 -0.66 13.52 -18.28
CA ASN A 98 0.41 12.81 -17.56
C ASN A 98 0.52 13.29 -16.10
N GLU A 99 -0.55 13.80 -15.50
CA GLU A 99 -0.54 14.36 -14.13
C GLU A 99 0.06 13.42 -13.07
N LYS A 100 -0.11 12.10 -13.23
CA LYS A 100 0.52 11.08 -12.38
C LYS A 100 2.05 11.12 -12.34
N TYR A 101 2.70 11.73 -13.35
CA TYR A 101 4.14 11.94 -13.41
C TYR A 101 4.57 13.36 -13.02
N LEU A 102 3.62 14.28 -12.79
CA LEU A 102 3.90 15.68 -12.45
C LEU A 102 3.93 15.97 -10.96
N MET A 103 3.20 15.17 -10.20
CA MET A 103 3.46 15.07 -8.78
C MET A 103 4.91 14.60 -8.65
N GLU A 104 5.69 15.06 -7.66
CA GLU A 104 7.04 14.53 -7.33
C GLU A 104 7.07 12.98 -7.18
N LYS A 105 5.90 12.35 -7.27
CA LYS A 105 5.59 10.93 -7.33
C LYS A 105 5.24 10.44 -8.74
N GLY A 106 6.01 10.79 -9.76
CA GLY A 106 6.30 9.82 -10.81
C GLY A 106 7.06 8.66 -10.16
N GLY A 107 6.35 7.56 -9.86
CA GLY A 107 6.76 6.40 -9.05
C GLY A 107 8.22 5.89 -9.08
N GLY A 108 8.97 6.15 -8.01
CA GLY A 108 10.01 5.20 -7.57
C GLY A 108 11.36 5.76 -7.13
N SER A 109 11.63 7.06 -7.25
CA SER A 109 12.99 7.60 -6.99
C SER A 109 13.23 8.32 -5.65
N GLU A 110 12.24 8.52 -4.78
CA GLU A 110 12.54 8.99 -3.40
C GLU A 110 12.46 7.91 -2.31
N ILE A 111 11.93 6.73 -2.64
CA ILE A 111 11.72 5.66 -1.68
C ILE A 111 12.97 4.74 -1.59
N LYS A 112 13.68 4.51 -2.70
CA LYS A 112 14.85 3.59 -2.71
C LYS A 112 16.09 4.10 -1.96
N PRO A 113 16.54 5.37 -2.08
CA PRO A 113 17.73 5.81 -1.34
C PRO A 113 17.44 6.05 0.15
N LYS A 114 16.22 6.45 0.53
CA LYS A 114 15.83 6.52 1.95
C LYS A 114 15.72 5.11 2.55
N ILE A 115 15.07 4.12 1.93
CA ILE A 115 15.02 2.74 2.47
C ILE A 115 16.41 2.14 2.78
N LYS A 116 17.47 2.47 2.02
CA LYS A 116 18.84 2.03 2.32
C LYS A 116 19.40 2.62 3.62
N ASN A 117 19.12 3.90 3.91
CA ASN A 117 19.58 4.56 5.15
C ASN A 117 18.78 4.12 6.40
N TYR A 118 17.53 3.67 6.24
CA TYR A 118 16.70 3.22 7.36
C TYR A 118 16.90 1.75 7.75
N LYS A 119 17.65 0.95 6.97
CA LYS A 119 18.01 -0.43 7.36
C LYS A 119 18.90 -0.49 8.60
N HIS A 120 19.62 0.59 8.92
CA HIS A 120 20.52 0.65 10.07
C HIS A 120 19.88 1.14 11.38
N LEU A 121 18.57 1.39 11.40
CA LEU A 121 17.84 1.82 12.60
C LEU A 121 16.74 0.82 13.05
N ALA A 122 16.87 -0.44 12.65
CA ALA A 122 15.99 -1.50 13.14
C ALA A 122 16.34 -1.87 14.60
N ASN A 123 15.65 -1.24 15.54
CA ASN A 123 15.57 -1.69 16.93
C ASN A 123 15.17 -3.17 17.01
N LYS A 124 15.78 -3.88 17.97
CA LYS A 124 15.60 -5.30 18.38
C LYS A 124 14.36 -5.98 17.78
N LYS A 125 14.59 -6.95 16.88
CA LYS A 125 13.57 -7.91 16.46
C LYS A 125 12.95 -8.57 17.70
N GLN A 126 11.64 -8.41 17.89
CA GLN A 126 10.88 -9.29 18.78
C GLN A 126 11.02 -10.72 18.26
N PRO A 127 11.05 -11.74 19.15
CA PRO A 127 11.32 -13.11 18.73
C PRO A 127 10.29 -13.55 17.68
N PRO A 128 10.76 -14.09 16.53
CA PRO A 128 9.84 -14.63 15.54
C PRO A 128 9.08 -15.80 16.15
N VAL A 129 7.78 -15.83 15.93
CA VAL A 129 7.01 -17.06 16.13
C VAL A 129 7.40 -18.02 15.01
N PHE A 130 8.07 -19.11 15.34
CA PHE A 130 8.47 -20.15 14.39
C PHE A 130 7.39 -21.24 14.29
N PHE A 131 7.15 -21.72 13.06
CA PHE A 131 6.09 -22.67 12.69
C PHE A 131 6.66 -23.90 11.97
N SER A 132 5.85 -24.95 11.89
CA SER A 132 6.07 -26.16 11.09
C SER A 132 5.98 -25.88 9.59
N ASP A 133 6.82 -26.55 8.81
CA ASP A 133 7.19 -26.16 7.44
C ASP A 133 6.04 -26.18 6.41
N ILE A 134 4.98 -26.98 6.63
CA ILE A 134 3.92 -27.23 5.64
C ILE A 134 2.83 -26.13 5.66
N THR A 135 2.22 -25.88 6.82
CA THR A 135 1.15 -24.88 6.96
C THR A 135 1.66 -23.46 6.70
N GLY A 136 2.89 -23.16 7.12
CA GLY A 136 3.54 -21.89 6.82
C GLY A 136 3.72 -21.66 5.31
N GLY A 137 4.09 -22.71 4.57
CA GLY A 137 4.20 -22.66 3.11
C GLY A 137 2.87 -22.42 2.39
N LEU A 138 1.79 -23.07 2.83
CA LEU A 138 0.45 -22.87 2.27
C LEU A 138 -0.05 -21.44 2.47
N ILE A 139 0.12 -20.89 3.68
CA ILE A 139 -0.26 -19.51 4.00
C ILE A 139 0.59 -18.52 3.21
N ALA A 140 1.90 -18.75 3.09
CA ALA A 140 2.78 -17.94 2.28
C ALA A 140 2.33 -17.87 0.81
N ASN A 141 1.93 -19.00 0.23
CA ASN A 141 1.44 -19.07 -1.14
C ASN A 141 0.10 -18.36 -1.29
N ALA A 142 -0.84 -18.58 -0.37
CA ALA A 142 -2.14 -17.89 -0.35
C ALA A 142 -1.97 -16.36 -0.25
N ILE A 143 -1.03 -15.89 0.58
CA ILE A 143 -0.73 -14.46 0.73
C ILE A 143 -0.07 -13.89 -0.53
N LYS A 144 0.86 -14.62 -1.16
CA LYS A 144 1.42 -14.22 -2.46
C LYS A 144 0.32 -14.05 -3.51
N LEU A 145 -0.64 -14.98 -3.56
CA LEU A 145 -1.81 -14.89 -4.45
C LEU A 145 -2.66 -13.65 -4.12
N ILE A 146 -3.02 -13.43 -2.84
CA ILE A 146 -3.78 -12.22 -2.41
C ILE A 146 -3.09 -10.93 -2.87
N ASN A 147 -1.77 -10.86 -2.76
CA ASN A 147 -0.98 -9.69 -3.14
C ASN A 147 -0.94 -9.47 -4.67
N GLN A 148 -1.05 -10.54 -5.46
CA GLN A 148 -1.08 -10.49 -6.93
C GLN A 148 -2.48 -10.23 -7.49
N GLN A 149 -3.53 -10.57 -6.74
CA GLN A 149 -4.90 -10.42 -7.19
C GLN A 149 -5.35 -8.95 -7.27
N LYS A 150 -6.02 -8.58 -8.36
CA LYS A 150 -6.70 -7.28 -8.51
C LYS A 150 -8.20 -7.38 -8.27
N ASP A 151 -8.78 -8.55 -8.48
CA ASP A 151 -10.20 -8.80 -8.24
C ASP A 151 -10.50 -8.99 -6.74
N ASN A 152 -11.53 -8.28 -6.27
CA ASN A 152 -11.91 -8.30 -4.87
C ASN A 152 -12.63 -9.60 -4.49
N PHE A 153 -13.37 -10.22 -5.43
CA PHE A 153 -14.07 -11.47 -5.16
C PHE A 153 -13.07 -12.61 -4.92
N GLN A 154 -12.07 -12.76 -5.80
CA GLN A 154 -11.01 -13.75 -5.63
C GLN A 154 -10.23 -13.56 -4.32
N LYS A 155 -9.91 -12.31 -3.93
CA LYS A 155 -9.28 -12.03 -2.62
C LYS A 155 -10.14 -12.52 -1.46
N VAL A 156 -11.45 -12.25 -1.50
CA VAL A 156 -12.37 -12.68 -0.44
C VAL A 156 -12.45 -14.20 -0.37
N SER A 157 -12.44 -14.91 -1.51
CA SER A 157 -12.43 -16.38 -1.54
C SER A 157 -11.17 -16.95 -0.88
N ILE A 158 -9.99 -16.45 -1.21
CA ILE A 158 -8.73 -16.91 -0.59
C ILE A 158 -8.74 -16.61 0.93
N LEU A 159 -9.20 -15.43 1.33
CA LEU A 159 -9.32 -15.10 2.76
C LEU A 159 -10.28 -16.03 3.50
N LYS A 160 -11.40 -16.41 2.88
CA LYS A 160 -12.34 -17.39 3.45
C LYS A 160 -11.65 -18.74 3.67
N GLU A 161 -10.93 -19.24 2.68
CA GLU A 161 -10.18 -20.49 2.77
C GLU A 161 -9.19 -20.46 3.94
N ILE A 162 -8.41 -19.37 4.07
CA ILE A 162 -7.47 -19.19 5.18
C ILE A 162 -8.19 -19.23 6.53
N THR A 163 -9.31 -18.51 6.69
CA THR A 163 -10.06 -18.48 7.96
C THR A 163 -10.75 -19.79 8.31
N GLN A 164 -10.94 -20.68 7.34
CA GLN A 164 -11.53 -22.01 7.52
C GLN A 164 -10.49 -23.11 7.77
N MET A 165 -9.20 -22.79 7.72
CA MET A 165 -8.14 -23.74 8.05
C MET A 165 -8.26 -24.20 9.50
N ARG A 166 -8.23 -25.52 9.72
CA ARG A 166 -8.33 -26.16 11.05
C ARG A 166 -7.21 -25.75 12.02
N ASP A 167 -6.12 -25.23 11.49
CA ASP A 167 -4.95 -24.80 12.24
C ASP A 167 -5.16 -23.48 12.99
N PHE A 168 -6.12 -22.64 12.55
CA PHE A 168 -6.57 -21.49 13.33
C PHE A 168 -7.45 -21.94 14.48
N LYS A 169 -6.91 -21.83 15.69
CA LYS A 169 -7.62 -22.23 16.90
C LYS A 169 -7.95 -21.03 17.77
N PRO A 170 -9.09 -21.06 18.49
CA PRO A 170 -9.50 -19.97 19.37
C PRO A 170 -8.51 -19.83 20.54
N ILE A 171 -8.02 -18.62 20.76
CA ILE A 171 -7.17 -18.27 21.90
C ILE A 171 -8.10 -17.76 23.00
N ARG A 172 -8.55 -18.68 23.86
CA ARG A 172 -9.59 -18.40 24.88
C ARG A 172 -9.24 -17.22 25.79
N ASN A 173 -8.00 -17.16 26.26
CA ASN A 173 -7.51 -16.14 27.19
C ASN A 173 -7.47 -14.72 26.59
N LEU A 174 -7.53 -14.60 25.26
CA LEU A 174 -7.56 -13.32 24.54
C LEU A 174 -8.93 -13.01 23.93
N SER A 175 -9.87 -13.95 23.99
CA SER A 175 -11.21 -13.83 23.40
C SER A 175 -12.23 -13.30 24.43
N ASN A 176 -13.43 -12.96 23.96
CA ASN A 176 -14.54 -12.57 24.84
C ASN A 176 -15.81 -13.36 24.50
N ASN A 177 -16.88 -13.16 25.27
CA ASN A 177 -18.12 -13.96 25.13
C ASN A 177 -18.80 -13.83 23.76
N LYS A 178 -18.51 -12.77 22.98
CA LYS A 178 -19.18 -12.46 21.72
C LYS A 178 -18.28 -12.65 20.51
N ASN A 179 -16.97 -12.50 20.68
CA ASN A 179 -16.01 -12.49 19.59
C ASN A 179 -14.74 -13.23 19.96
N THR A 180 -14.10 -13.81 18.94
CA THR A 180 -12.97 -14.73 19.12
C THR A 180 -11.70 -14.20 18.45
N ILE A 181 -10.57 -14.35 19.15
CA ILE A 181 -9.24 -14.22 18.54
C ILE A 181 -8.74 -15.61 18.22
N TYR A 182 -8.44 -15.85 16.95
CA TYR A 182 -7.85 -17.08 16.42
C TYR A 182 -6.36 -16.88 16.17
N GLY A 183 -5.58 -17.92 16.42
CA GLY A 183 -4.18 -17.95 16.04
C GLY A 183 -3.68 -19.37 15.88
N PHE A 184 -2.43 -19.48 15.47
CA PHE A 184 -1.73 -20.75 15.34
C PHE A 184 -0.98 -21.09 16.62
N ASN A 185 -0.69 -22.37 16.85
CA ASN A 185 0.15 -22.83 17.96
C ASN A 185 -0.22 -22.21 19.32
N ILE A 186 -1.42 -22.49 19.83
CA ILE A 186 -2.05 -21.81 20.99
C ILE A 186 -1.10 -21.67 22.20
N LYS A 187 -0.26 -22.69 22.46
CA LYS A 187 0.65 -22.74 23.62
C LYS A 187 1.57 -21.52 23.71
N GLN A 188 1.95 -20.93 22.58
CA GLN A 188 2.81 -19.75 22.57
C GLN A 188 2.17 -18.54 23.27
N TYR A 189 0.83 -18.43 23.23
CA TYR A 189 0.14 -17.27 23.76
C TYR A 189 0.08 -17.30 25.29
N ASP A 190 0.15 -18.47 25.90
CA ASP A 190 0.23 -18.59 27.36
C ASP A 190 1.55 -18.02 27.90
N GLU A 191 2.63 -18.12 27.14
CA GLU A 191 3.92 -17.50 27.47
C GLU A 191 3.90 -15.99 27.22
N ILE A 192 3.30 -15.55 26.11
CA ILE A 192 3.15 -14.13 25.78
C ILE A 192 2.34 -13.40 26.87
N LEU A 193 1.30 -14.04 27.41
CA LEU A 193 0.47 -13.47 28.48
C LEU A 193 1.20 -13.28 29.80
N LYS A 194 2.32 -13.98 30.03
CA LYS A 194 3.17 -13.82 31.22
C LYS A 194 4.13 -12.65 31.10
N GLN A 195 4.28 -12.06 29.91
CA GLN A 195 5.20 -10.95 29.69
C GLN A 195 4.68 -9.66 30.33
N LYS A 196 5.61 -8.83 30.82
CA LYS A 196 5.28 -7.53 31.45
C LYS A 196 4.60 -6.55 30.47
N GLU A 197 4.99 -6.60 29.20
CA GLU A 197 4.39 -5.80 28.14
C GLU A 197 3.85 -6.71 27.04
N MET A 198 2.59 -6.49 26.68
CA MET A 198 1.93 -7.29 25.65
C MET A 198 2.37 -6.86 24.25
N PRO A 199 2.58 -7.80 23.30
CA PRO A 199 2.91 -7.46 21.93
C PRO A 199 1.88 -6.55 21.26
N LYS A 200 2.36 -5.62 20.42
CA LYS A 200 1.53 -4.59 19.79
C LYS A 200 0.40 -5.14 18.94
N ASN A 201 0.67 -6.21 18.19
CA ASN A 201 -0.33 -6.89 17.37
C ASN A 201 -1.46 -7.49 18.23
N ILE A 202 -1.15 -8.05 19.41
CA ILE A 202 -2.15 -8.56 20.35
C ILE A 202 -3.00 -7.43 20.93
N VAL A 203 -2.37 -6.31 21.31
CA VAL A 203 -3.09 -5.12 21.78
C VAL A 203 -4.09 -4.61 20.72
N ILE A 204 -3.68 -4.58 19.45
CA ILE A 204 -4.55 -4.18 18.33
C ILE A 204 -5.67 -5.21 18.09
N ALA A 205 -5.37 -6.50 18.17
CA ALA A 205 -6.37 -7.56 18.05
C ALA A 205 -7.45 -7.45 19.13
N GLN A 206 -7.07 -7.15 20.38
CA GLN A 206 -8.04 -6.88 21.46
C GLN A 206 -8.88 -5.63 21.20
N LYS A 207 -8.29 -4.57 20.63
CA LYS A 207 -9.04 -3.36 20.24
C LYS A 207 -10.05 -3.67 19.13
N LEU A 208 -9.69 -4.49 18.14
CA LEU A 208 -10.62 -4.99 17.12
C LEU A 208 -11.74 -5.83 17.76
N LEU A 209 -11.40 -6.72 18.69
CA LEU A 209 -12.36 -7.53 19.44
C LEU A 209 -13.40 -6.68 20.18
N GLN A 210 -12.96 -5.61 20.86
CA GLN A 210 -13.84 -4.63 21.52
C GLN A 210 -14.77 -3.89 20.53
N ASN A 211 -14.40 -3.85 19.26
CA ASN A 211 -15.18 -3.24 18.18
C ASN A 211 -15.96 -4.28 17.35
N LYS A 212 -16.22 -5.46 17.94
CA LYS A 212 -17.07 -6.55 17.40
C LYS A 212 -16.51 -7.24 16.17
N TYR A 213 -15.19 -7.38 16.10
CA TYR A 213 -14.53 -8.21 15.09
C TYR A 213 -14.11 -9.54 15.70
N ASP A 214 -14.26 -10.64 14.96
CA ASP A 214 -13.40 -11.80 15.18
C ASP A 214 -12.08 -11.56 14.44
N VAL A 215 -10.98 -12.01 15.01
CA VAL A 215 -9.64 -11.65 14.54
C VAL A 215 -8.80 -12.91 14.39
N TYR A 216 -8.18 -13.08 13.23
CA TYR A 216 -7.24 -14.14 12.91
C TYR A 216 -5.85 -13.53 12.82
N LEU A 217 -4.99 -13.88 13.77
CA LEU A 217 -3.61 -13.43 13.81
C LEU A 217 -2.81 -14.16 12.73
N LEU A 218 -2.32 -13.41 11.74
CA LEU A 218 -1.54 -14.01 10.66
C LEU A 218 -0.10 -14.28 11.11
N PRO A 219 0.48 -15.41 10.68
CA PRO A 219 1.89 -15.71 10.95
C PRO A 219 2.79 -14.81 10.10
N ASN A 220 3.92 -14.41 10.67
CA ASN A 220 4.96 -13.72 9.90
C ASN A 220 5.79 -14.78 9.15
N VAL A 221 5.56 -14.92 7.85
CA VAL A 221 6.24 -15.94 7.06
C VAL A 221 7.49 -15.37 6.38
N SER A 222 8.63 -16.02 6.60
CA SER A 222 9.90 -15.59 6.02
C SER A 222 9.80 -15.43 4.50
N GLY A 223 10.28 -14.31 3.98
CA GLY A 223 10.30 -14.02 2.54
C GLY A 223 8.97 -13.54 1.95
N VAL A 224 7.89 -13.45 2.73
CA VAL A 224 6.58 -12.94 2.26
C VAL A 224 6.13 -11.76 3.09
N LYS A 225 5.72 -10.66 2.43
CA LYS A 225 5.05 -9.54 3.10
C LYS A 225 3.58 -9.91 3.33
N SER A 226 3.29 -10.41 4.52
CA SER A 226 1.95 -10.69 5.01
C SER A 226 1.42 -9.53 5.85
N ALA A 227 0.12 -9.26 5.75
CA ALA A 227 -0.52 -8.38 6.70
C ALA A 227 -0.57 -9.04 8.09
N ASP A 228 -0.80 -8.24 9.13
CA ASP A 228 -0.89 -8.74 10.51
C ASP A 228 -2.17 -9.54 10.81
N PHE A 229 -3.30 -9.20 10.17
CA PHE A 229 -4.61 -9.74 10.55
C PHE A 229 -5.53 -10.05 9.38
N ILE A 230 -6.32 -11.11 9.53
CA ILE A 230 -7.65 -11.19 8.91
C ILE A 230 -8.68 -10.89 10.00
N ALA A 231 -9.67 -10.05 9.74
CA ALA A 231 -10.76 -9.79 10.66
C ALA A 231 -12.11 -10.03 10.00
N THR A 232 -13.08 -10.53 10.76
CA THR A 232 -14.46 -10.71 10.30
C THR A 232 -15.41 -9.86 11.14
N LYS A 233 -16.39 -9.25 10.48
CA LYS A 233 -17.47 -8.53 11.18
C LYS A 233 -18.73 -8.56 10.32
N SER A 234 -19.81 -9.10 10.89
CA SER A 234 -21.11 -9.21 10.22
C SER A 234 -20.99 -9.88 8.83
N GLY A 235 -20.25 -10.98 8.75
CA GLY A 235 -20.02 -11.74 7.51
C GLY A 235 -19.04 -11.12 6.50
N LYS A 236 -18.50 -9.92 6.77
CA LYS A 236 -17.49 -9.26 5.93
C LYS A 236 -16.09 -9.60 6.41
N LEU A 237 -15.19 -9.88 5.47
CA LEU A 237 -13.77 -10.14 5.70
C LEU A 237 -12.94 -8.88 5.42
N PHE A 238 -11.94 -8.67 6.26
CA PHE A 238 -11.01 -7.56 6.17
C PHE A 238 -9.59 -8.09 6.33
N TYR A 239 -8.69 -7.64 5.47
CA TYR A 239 -7.26 -7.95 5.55
C TYR A 239 -6.57 -6.68 6.05
N PHE A 240 -6.01 -6.69 7.26
CA PHE A 240 -5.51 -5.48 7.90
C PHE A 240 -4.02 -5.58 8.18
N GLU A 241 -3.28 -4.57 7.72
CA GLU A 241 -1.91 -4.34 8.15
C GLU A 241 -1.88 -3.26 9.22
N ALA A 242 -1.18 -3.48 10.33
CA ALA A 242 -1.22 -2.55 11.46
C ALA A 242 0.12 -1.91 11.78
N LYS A 243 0.06 -0.66 12.23
CA LYS A 243 1.21 0.09 12.73
C LYS A 243 0.84 0.86 13.97
N THR A 244 1.73 0.84 14.96
CA THR A 244 1.63 1.66 16.17
C THR A 244 2.52 2.89 16.06
N ILE A 245 2.01 4.03 16.50
CA ILE A 245 2.72 5.31 16.55
C ILE A 245 2.93 5.72 18.00
N ASN A 246 4.18 5.89 18.40
CA ASN A 246 4.59 6.25 19.76
C ASN A 246 5.63 7.40 19.79
N GLY A 247 5.58 8.31 18.80
CA GLY A 247 6.41 9.52 18.75
C GLY A 247 7.76 9.40 18.02
N GLN A 248 8.30 8.19 17.83
CA GLN A 248 9.57 7.97 17.10
C GLN A 248 9.42 7.96 15.56
N SER A 249 8.19 7.85 15.05
CA SER A 249 7.92 7.75 13.61
C SER A 249 6.71 8.62 13.25
N THR A 250 6.74 9.24 12.08
CA THR A 250 5.63 10.09 11.62
C THR A 250 4.43 9.26 11.14
N ILE A 251 3.23 9.84 11.21
CA ILE A 251 1.99 9.22 10.71
C ILE A 251 2.12 8.86 9.23
N LYS A 252 2.67 9.78 8.42
CA LYS A 252 2.90 9.54 6.98
C LYS A 252 3.75 8.31 6.74
N GLN A 253 4.87 8.17 7.47
CA GLN A 253 5.79 7.05 7.29
C GLN A 253 5.08 5.71 7.56
N ARG A 254 4.35 5.61 8.67
CA ARG A 254 3.63 4.37 9.02
C ARG A 254 2.55 4.01 8.01
N LEU A 255 1.82 4.99 7.51
CA LEU A 255 0.82 4.78 6.46
C LEU A 255 1.45 4.25 5.18
N ILE A 256 2.59 4.81 4.76
CA ILE A 256 3.31 4.34 3.57
C ILE A 256 3.80 2.91 3.76
N GLU A 257 4.44 2.61 4.89
CA GLU A 257 4.92 1.26 5.21
C GLU A 257 3.78 0.23 5.13
N ALA A 258 2.66 0.53 5.79
CA ALA A 258 1.49 -0.36 5.84
C ALA A 258 0.80 -0.54 4.48
N SER A 259 0.77 0.52 3.65
CA SER A 259 0.14 0.49 2.33
C SER A 259 0.76 -0.50 1.35
N THR A 260 1.98 -0.98 1.63
CA THR A 260 2.67 -1.98 0.80
C THR A 260 2.18 -3.41 1.01
N GLN A 261 1.39 -3.67 2.06
CA GLN A 261 1.04 -5.02 2.50
C GLN A 261 -0.47 -5.28 2.50
N SER A 262 -1.29 -4.24 2.64
CA SER A 262 -2.75 -4.37 2.57
C SER A 262 -3.40 -3.13 1.96
N ASP A 263 -4.58 -3.33 1.37
CA ASP A 263 -5.49 -2.26 0.96
C ASP A 263 -6.30 -1.67 2.13
N ARG A 264 -6.10 -2.16 3.36
CA ARG A 264 -6.63 -1.57 4.59
C ARG A 264 -5.57 -1.52 5.67
N VAL A 265 -5.44 -0.34 6.28
CA VAL A 265 -4.39 -0.06 7.26
C VAL A 265 -5.01 0.24 8.61
N ILE A 266 -4.46 -0.33 9.68
CA ILE A 266 -4.75 0.07 11.05
C ILE A 266 -3.62 0.96 11.56
N LEU A 267 -3.97 2.12 12.10
CA LEU A 267 -3.08 2.97 12.87
C LEU A 267 -3.49 3.01 14.33
N ASP A 268 -2.64 2.47 15.19
CA ASP A 268 -2.78 2.61 16.63
C ASP A 268 -1.99 3.82 17.12
N ILE A 269 -2.70 4.90 17.44
CA ILE A 269 -2.09 6.18 17.82
C ILE A 269 -2.04 6.27 19.34
N VAL A 270 -0.81 6.29 19.89
CA VAL A 270 -0.55 6.39 21.33
C VAL A 270 0.14 7.72 21.63
N GLY A 271 -0.43 8.52 22.53
CA GLY A 271 0.18 9.77 23.01
C GLY A 271 0.06 10.99 22.08
N ILE A 272 -0.45 10.84 20.85
CA ILE A 272 -0.72 11.96 19.94
C ILE A 272 -2.21 12.30 20.01
N ASP A 273 -2.55 13.56 20.33
CA ASP A 273 -3.95 14.00 20.42
C ASP A 273 -4.31 15.16 19.49
N ASN A 274 -3.38 15.62 18.64
CA ASN A 274 -3.68 16.66 17.66
C ASN A 274 -4.49 16.08 16.49
N GLY A 275 -5.82 16.08 16.63
CA GLY A 275 -6.74 15.58 15.60
C GLY A 275 -6.65 16.31 14.26
N ARG A 276 -6.17 17.57 14.22
CA ARG A 276 -5.96 18.29 12.95
C ARG A 276 -4.77 17.71 12.20
N ASP A 277 -3.63 17.56 12.87
CA ASP A 277 -2.43 16.98 12.28
C ASP A 277 -2.71 15.57 11.76
N ILE A 278 -3.41 14.74 12.56
CA ILE A 278 -3.82 13.40 12.12
C ILE A 278 -4.69 13.45 10.86
N ALA A 279 -5.70 14.34 10.82
CA ALA A 279 -6.55 14.52 9.65
C ALA A 279 -5.75 14.95 8.41
N ASP A 280 -4.86 15.92 8.55
CA ASP A 280 -4.04 16.45 7.45
C ASP A 280 -3.11 15.36 6.89
N ASN A 281 -2.51 14.54 7.76
CA ASN A 281 -1.68 13.40 7.35
C ASN A 281 -2.48 12.31 6.63
N ILE A 282 -3.69 11.98 7.10
CA ILE A 282 -4.58 11.01 6.45
C ILE A 282 -5.08 11.54 5.10
N LYS A 283 -5.47 12.81 5.04
CA LYS A 283 -5.91 13.46 3.80
C LYS A 283 -4.80 13.42 2.76
N TRP A 284 -3.61 13.87 3.13
CA TRP A 284 -2.42 13.78 2.29
C TRP A 284 -2.17 12.35 1.84
N PHE A 285 -2.32 11.36 2.72
CA PHE A 285 -2.11 9.97 2.37
C PHE A 285 -3.08 9.49 1.28
N PHE A 286 -4.39 9.71 1.43
CA PHE A 286 -5.38 9.30 0.42
C PHE A 286 -5.28 10.09 -0.90
N GLU A 287 -4.87 11.36 -0.85
CA GLU A 287 -4.56 12.15 -2.06
C GLU A 287 -3.35 11.59 -2.83
N ASN A 288 -2.48 10.83 -2.14
CA ASN A 288 -1.22 10.32 -2.67
C ASN A 288 -1.17 8.78 -2.76
N ASN A 289 -2.24 8.09 -2.40
CA ASN A 289 -2.32 6.63 -2.38
C ASN A 289 -3.74 6.20 -2.77
N ASN A 290 -3.83 5.54 -3.92
CA ASN A 290 -5.08 4.99 -4.45
C ASN A 290 -5.23 3.48 -4.21
N SER A 291 -4.22 2.83 -3.63
CA SER A 291 -4.22 1.38 -3.37
C SER A 291 -4.94 1.03 -2.06
N VAL A 292 -4.90 1.92 -1.06
CA VAL A 292 -5.57 1.74 0.22
C VAL A 292 -7.01 2.28 0.15
N LYS A 293 -7.96 1.42 0.52
CA LYS A 293 -9.39 1.70 0.55
C LYS A 293 -9.83 2.31 1.88
N GLU A 294 -9.16 1.94 2.97
CA GLU A 294 -9.55 2.32 4.33
C GLU A 294 -8.34 2.46 5.26
N VAL A 295 -8.36 3.52 6.07
CA VAL A 295 -7.48 3.69 7.23
C VAL A 295 -8.37 3.65 8.47
N VAL A 296 -8.12 2.66 9.32
CA VAL A 296 -8.78 2.47 10.61
C VAL A 296 -7.85 3.01 11.70
N LEU A 297 -8.35 3.92 12.51
CA LEU A 297 -7.59 4.50 13.61
C LEU A 297 -8.15 4.04 14.95
N PHE A 298 -7.24 3.76 15.87
CA PHE A 298 -7.58 3.58 17.27
C PHE A 298 -7.16 4.80 18.08
N LYS A 299 -8.13 5.45 18.70
CA LYS A 299 -7.90 6.37 19.83
C LYS A 299 -8.25 5.61 21.11
N LYS A 300 -7.23 5.18 21.85
CA LYS A 300 -7.39 4.16 22.92
C LYS A 300 -8.00 2.89 22.31
N SER A 301 -9.27 2.57 22.61
CA SER A 301 -9.99 1.47 21.95
C SER A 301 -11.24 1.91 21.18
N ARG A 302 -11.39 3.21 20.90
CA ARG A 302 -12.42 3.69 19.97
C ARG A 302 -11.90 3.58 18.55
N LEU A 303 -12.67 2.92 17.69
CA LEU A 303 -12.37 2.78 16.28
C LEU A 303 -12.93 3.99 15.51
N ILE A 304 -12.11 4.56 14.64
CA ILE A 304 -12.49 5.59 13.67
C ILE A 304 -12.11 5.08 12.29
N SER A 305 -13.08 4.95 11.39
CA SER A 305 -12.83 4.50 10.00
C SER A 305 -12.83 5.69 9.05
N VAL A 306 -11.76 5.84 8.29
CA VAL A 306 -11.60 6.85 7.24
C VAL A 306 -11.39 6.16 5.89
N THR A 307 -12.20 6.55 4.91
CA THR A 307 -12.11 6.06 3.53
C THR A 307 -11.83 7.22 2.59
N ASN A 308 -11.35 6.93 1.37
CA ASN A 308 -11.10 7.96 0.37
C ASN A 308 -12.34 8.84 0.10
N ARG A 309 -13.54 8.23 0.06
CA ARG A 309 -14.81 8.97 -0.07
C ARG A 309 -15.02 10.00 1.05
N LYS A 310 -14.67 9.67 2.30
CA LYS A 310 -14.79 10.61 3.43
C LYS A 310 -13.80 11.77 3.31
N VAL A 311 -12.58 11.51 2.84
CA VAL A 311 -11.54 12.52 2.66
C VAL A 311 -11.90 13.58 1.61
N GLY A 312 -12.62 13.17 0.56
CA GLY A 312 -13.10 14.09 -0.48
C GLY A 312 -14.13 15.12 -0.02
N SER A 313 -14.68 15.00 1.19
CA SER A 313 -15.61 15.99 1.76
C SER A 313 -14.90 17.32 2.03
N ARG A 314 -15.52 18.45 1.63
CA ARG A 314 -15.03 19.80 1.95
C ARG A 314 -14.87 20.03 3.46
N ASN A 315 -15.65 19.32 4.28
CA ASN A 315 -15.63 19.43 5.73
C ASN A 315 -14.79 18.35 6.44
N PHE A 316 -14.06 17.51 5.70
CA PHE A 316 -13.37 16.33 6.26
C PHE A 316 -12.55 16.65 7.52
N ILE A 317 -11.70 17.68 7.50
CA ILE A 317 -10.84 18.04 8.64
C ILE A 317 -11.69 18.43 9.87
N LYS A 318 -12.77 19.20 9.67
CA LYS A 318 -13.67 19.62 10.74
C LYS A 318 -14.41 18.43 11.35
N ASP A 319 -14.95 17.56 10.49
CA ASP A 319 -15.71 16.38 10.91
C ASP A 319 -14.81 15.37 11.62
N PHE A 320 -13.62 15.13 11.08
CA PHE A 320 -12.61 14.27 11.70
C PHE A 320 -12.18 14.81 13.06
N LYS A 321 -11.90 16.11 13.19
CA LYS A 321 -11.55 16.72 14.49
C LYS A 321 -12.65 16.52 15.53
N LYS A 322 -13.90 16.72 15.13
CA LYS A 322 -15.07 16.49 16.01
C LYS A 322 -15.15 15.02 16.41
N GLU A 323 -14.98 14.10 15.47
CA GLU A 323 -14.98 12.67 15.73
C GLU A 323 -13.79 12.24 16.61
N TRP A 324 -12.61 12.82 16.41
CA TRP A 324 -11.40 12.53 17.19
C TRP A 324 -11.50 13.09 18.61
N GLY A 325 -12.05 14.29 18.78
CA GLY A 325 -12.20 14.99 20.05
C GLY A 325 -13.30 14.45 20.96
N ARG A 326 -14.22 13.62 20.44
CA ARG A 326 -15.22 12.93 21.27
C ARG A 326 -14.53 12.13 22.38
N LYS A 327 -14.83 12.50 23.63
CA LYS A 327 -14.53 11.69 24.81
C LYS A 327 -15.29 10.37 24.67
N LYS A 328 -14.62 9.28 25.07
CA LYS A 328 -15.15 7.93 24.95
C LYS A 328 -16.24 7.70 25.97
#